data_AF-A0A431HHY2-F1
#
_entry.id   AF-A0A431HHY2-F1
#
_cell.length_a   1.000
_cell.length_b   1.000
_cell.length_c   1.000
_cell.angle_alpha   90.00
_cell.angle_beta   90.00
_cell.angle_gamma   90.00
#
_symmetry.space_group_name_H-M   'P 1'
#
loop_
_entity.id
_entity.type
_entity.pdbx_description
1 polymer ?
#
loop_
_entity_poly.entity_id
_entity_poly.type
_entity_poly.pdbx_seq_one_letter_code
_entity_poly.pdbx_strand_id
1 'polypeptide(L)'
;MKKFHEFVADRQMQSNPDQALNPIQTKSEKDFWKATKPEILEFWKKLRSDSPILMKPIEYNHKGSTYGEDGIRITGSPQFIQSVLARLKEFLNFESPQTKLSVSYRETQSPSASQFGNTKTSYVFYLQTKKRGEGA
;
A
#
# COMPACT_ATOMS: atom_id res chain seq x y z
N MET A 1 -2.12 16.12 -30.25
CA MET A 1 -1.44 15.77 -28.98
C MET A 1 -1.48 14.25 -28.83
N LYS A 2 -0.33 13.58 -28.80
CA LYS A 2 -0.18 12.12 -28.66
C LYS A 2 0.13 11.76 -27.20
N LYS A 3 -0.37 10.63 -26.67
CA LYS A 3 -0.06 10.14 -25.31
C LYS A 3 1.27 9.36 -25.32
N PHE A 4 2.08 9.54 -24.27
CA PHE A 4 3.49 9.15 -24.24
C PHE A 4 3.78 7.63 -24.29
N HIS A 5 2.85 6.74 -23.93
CA HIS A 5 3.11 5.30 -24.05
C HIS A 5 3.25 4.84 -25.52
N GLU A 6 2.66 5.56 -26.48
CA GLU A 6 2.76 5.26 -27.92
C GLU A 6 4.10 5.71 -28.50
N PHE A 7 4.85 6.58 -27.82
CA PHE A 7 6.18 7.00 -28.25
C PHE A 7 7.26 5.94 -27.97
N VAL A 8 7.04 5.06 -26.98
CA VAL A 8 8.05 4.09 -26.52
C VAL A 8 8.02 2.79 -27.33
N ALA A 9 6.90 2.45 -27.97
CA ALA A 9 6.77 1.25 -28.80
C ALA A 9 7.34 1.44 -30.23
N ASP A 10 7.34 2.65 -30.77
CA ASP A 10 7.57 2.94 -32.20
C ASP A 10 9.03 3.24 -32.61
N ARG A 11 10.03 2.97 -31.75
CA ARG A 11 11.46 3.14 -32.11
C ARG A 11 12.36 1.94 -31.90
N GLN A 12 11.79 0.75 -31.70
CA GLN A 12 12.46 -0.49 -32.11
C GLN A 12 12.33 -0.65 -33.62
N MET A 13 13.02 0.18 -34.42
CA MET A 13 13.44 -0.08 -35.81
C MET A 13 14.09 1.20 -36.36
N GLN A 14 15.41 1.34 -36.23
CA GLN A 14 16.27 1.90 -37.28
C GLN A 14 17.75 1.80 -36.87
N SER A 15 18.47 1.04 -37.68
CA SER A 15 19.91 0.76 -37.67
C SER A 15 20.72 1.87 -38.37
N ASN A 16 21.79 2.38 -37.75
CA ASN A 16 23.11 2.51 -38.39
C ASN A 16 24.24 2.77 -37.36
N PRO A 17 25.48 2.31 -37.64
CA PRO A 17 26.60 2.28 -36.70
C PRO A 17 27.46 3.55 -36.79
N ASP A 18 28.45 3.64 -35.89
CA ASP A 18 29.48 4.67 -35.77
C ASP A 18 29.09 5.92 -35.00
N GLN A 19 29.26 5.85 -33.67
CA GLN A 19 29.91 6.92 -32.92
C GLN A 19 30.48 6.42 -31.58
N ALA A 20 31.64 6.98 -31.27
CA ALA A 20 32.69 6.48 -30.38
C ALA A 20 32.32 6.38 -28.88
N LEU A 21 33.07 5.51 -28.21
CA LEU A 21 33.03 5.13 -26.80
C LEU A 21 32.97 6.34 -25.85
N ASN A 22 31.80 6.61 -25.30
CA ASN A 22 31.65 7.30 -24.03
C ASN A 22 31.49 6.25 -22.91
N PRO A 23 32.19 6.37 -21.77
CA PRO A 23 32.03 5.43 -20.67
C PRO A 23 30.58 5.47 -20.21
N ILE A 24 29.91 4.34 -20.39
CA ILE A 24 28.53 4.08 -20.00
C ILE A 24 28.43 4.39 -18.51
N GLN A 25 27.84 5.53 -18.16
CA GLN A 25 27.27 5.74 -16.84
C GLN A 25 26.16 4.71 -16.72
N THR A 26 26.46 3.57 -16.10
CA THR A 26 25.48 2.59 -15.69
C THR A 26 24.63 3.25 -14.61
N LYS A 27 23.57 3.94 -15.05
CA LYS A 27 22.48 4.42 -14.19
C LYS A 27 21.66 3.21 -13.76
N SER A 28 22.25 2.36 -12.93
CA SER A 28 21.61 1.22 -12.29
C SER A 28 20.96 1.71 -11.00
N GLU A 29 19.66 1.95 -11.04
CA GLU A 29 18.65 1.59 -10.03
C GLU A 29 17.32 2.22 -10.46
N LYS A 30 16.28 1.38 -10.58
CA LYS A 30 14.95 1.82 -10.97
C LYS A 30 14.40 2.74 -9.87
N ASP A 31 14.35 4.04 -10.12
CA ASP A 31 13.62 4.97 -9.26
C ASP A 31 12.17 4.48 -9.15
N PHE A 32 11.76 4.12 -7.93
CA PHE A 32 10.38 3.75 -7.66
C PHE A 32 9.48 4.95 -7.94
N TRP A 33 8.42 4.74 -8.71
CA TRP A 33 7.45 5.80 -9.01
C TRP A 33 6.76 6.30 -7.74
N LYS A 34 6.50 7.61 -7.67
CA LYS A 34 5.79 8.27 -6.56
C LYS A 34 4.84 9.33 -7.11
N ALA A 35 3.56 9.25 -6.76
CA ALA A 35 2.59 10.30 -7.05
C ALA A 35 2.77 11.54 -6.16
N THR A 36 2.41 12.69 -6.71
CA THR A 36 2.25 13.94 -5.98
C THR A 36 0.90 13.98 -5.23
N LYS A 37 0.79 14.84 -4.21
CA LYS A 37 -0.47 15.02 -3.45
C LYS A 37 -1.66 15.43 -4.34
N PRO A 38 -1.55 16.38 -5.29
CA PRO A 38 -2.65 16.71 -6.18
C PRO A 38 -3.14 15.52 -7.00
N GLU A 39 -2.23 14.71 -7.56
CA GLU A 39 -2.57 13.50 -8.32
C GLU A 39 -3.32 12.48 -7.47
N ILE A 40 -2.87 12.24 -6.22
CA ILE A 40 -3.53 11.33 -5.29
C ILE A 40 -4.96 11.80 -4.96
N LEU A 41 -5.14 13.09 -4.70
CA LEU A 41 -6.46 13.65 -4.38
C LEU A 41 -7.40 13.62 -5.58
N GLU A 42 -6.89 13.89 -6.78
CA GLU A 42 -7.68 13.78 -8.02
C GLU A 42 -8.08 12.33 -8.29
N PHE A 43 -7.14 11.39 -8.15
CA PHE A 43 -7.41 9.96 -8.25
C PHE A 43 -8.50 9.53 -7.26
N TRP A 44 -8.35 9.88 -5.98
CA TRP A 44 -9.32 9.50 -4.94
C TRP A 44 -10.72 10.03 -5.24
N LYS A 45 -10.86 11.27 -5.70
CA LYS A 45 -12.18 11.84 -6.07
C LYS A 45 -12.86 11.09 -7.22
N LYS A 46 -12.09 10.44 -8.09
CA LYS A 46 -12.61 9.68 -9.25
C LYS A 46 -12.95 8.23 -8.91
N LEU A 47 -12.57 7.74 -7.73
CA LEU A 47 -12.92 6.38 -7.31
C LEU A 47 -14.43 6.26 -7.09
N ARG A 48 -14.99 5.13 -7.53
CA ARG A 48 -16.36 4.79 -7.23
C ARG A 48 -16.50 4.41 -5.76
N SER A 49 -17.54 4.91 -5.10
CA SER A 49 -17.80 4.64 -3.69
C SER A 49 -18.29 3.20 -3.42
N ASP A 50 -18.71 2.48 -4.46
CA ASP A 50 -19.24 1.11 -4.40
C ASP A 50 -18.27 0.05 -4.89
N SER A 51 -17.00 0.42 -5.13
CA SER A 51 -15.98 -0.56 -5.51
C SER A 51 -15.70 -1.50 -4.33
N PRO A 52 -15.76 -2.83 -4.55
CA PRO A 52 -15.52 -3.80 -3.48
C PRO A 52 -14.06 -3.74 -3.02
N ILE A 53 -13.83 -4.14 -1.79
CA ILE A 53 -12.49 -4.27 -1.24
C ILE A 53 -11.86 -5.53 -1.84
N LEU A 54 -10.75 -5.35 -2.57
CA LEU A 54 -9.95 -6.44 -3.11
C LEU A 54 -8.66 -6.55 -2.30
N MET A 55 -8.45 -7.71 -1.68
CA MET A 55 -7.30 -7.95 -0.81
C MET A 55 -6.68 -9.31 -1.12
N LYS A 56 -5.37 -9.34 -1.37
CA LYS A 56 -4.62 -10.56 -1.63
C LYS A 56 -4.12 -11.16 -0.31
N PRO A 57 -4.51 -12.41 0.02
CA PRO A 57 -4.02 -13.07 1.23
C PRO A 57 -2.53 -13.38 1.16
N ILE A 58 -1.82 -13.05 2.24
CA ILE A 58 -0.44 -13.45 2.44
C ILE A 58 -0.40 -14.97 2.60
N GLU A 59 0.54 -15.63 1.91
CA GLU A 59 0.71 -17.08 2.00
C GLU A 59 1.00 -17.53 3.44
N TYR A 60 0.44 -18.68 3.83
CA TYR A 60 0.55 -19.20 5.21
C TYR A 60 2.00 -19.38 5.65
N ASN A 61 2.84 -19.91 4.75
CA ASN A 61 4.25 -20.20 5.01
C ASN A 61 5.20 -19.03 4.68
N HIS A 62 4.67 -17.82 4.46
CA HIS A 62 5.49 -16.65 4.15
C HIS A 62 6.50 -16.38 5.27
N LYS A 63 7.78 -16.20 4.89
CA LYS A 63 8.87 -15.86 5.79
C LYS A 63 9.40 -14.48 5.46
N GLY A 64 9.72 -13.71 6.49
CA GLY A 64 10.25 -12.35 6.35
C GLY A 64 9.18 -11.28 6.54
N SER A 65 9.47 -10.07 6.03
CA SER A 65 8.59 -8.92 6.20
C SER A 65 7.30 -9.08 5.38
N THR A 66 6.17 -8.67 5.96
CA THR A 66 4.89 -8.51 5.25
C THR A 66 4.65 -7.05 4.84
N TYR A 67 5.71 -6.23 4.88
CA TYR A 67 5.67 -4.85 4.44
C TYR A 67 5.58 -4.78 2.91
N GLY A 68 4.57 -4.08 2.40
CA GLY A 68 4.26 -4.03 0.97
C GLY A 68 3.15 -4.99 0.51
N GLU A 69 2.74 -5.92 1.38
CA GLU A 69 1.53 -6.73 1.19
C GLU A 69 0.27 -5.91 1.48
N ASP A 70 -0.86 -6.37 0.95
CA ASP A 70 -2.16 -5.70 1.17
C ASP A 70 -2.49 -5.63 2.67
N GLY A 71 -2.69 -4.41 3.16
CA GLY A 71 -2.93 -4.18 4.58
C GLY A 71 -3.30 -2.73 4.90
N ILE A 72 -3.91 -2.56 6.06
CA ILE A 72 -4.32 -1.26 6.57
C ILE A 72 -3.66 -1.00 7.92
N ARG A 73 -3.15 0.23 8.09
CA ARG A 73 -2.74 0.80 9.37
C ARG A 73 -3.55 2.06 9.64
N ILE A 74 -4.32 2.08 10.72
CA ILE A 74 -5.06 3.26 11.18
C ILE A 74 -4.45 3.70 12.50
N THR A 75 -4.12 4.98 12.63
CA THR A 75 -3.56 5.56 13.86
C THR A 75 -4.39 6.75 14.32
N GLY A 76 -4.58 6.90 15.63
CA GLY A 76 -5.31 8.04 16.19
C GLY A 76 -5.99 7.72 17.52
N SER A 77 -7.04 8.47 17.83
CA SER A 77 -7.88 8.21 19.00
C SER A 77 -8.74 6.94 18.83
N PRO A 78 -9.19 6.32 19.93
CA PRO A 78 -10.10 5.17 19.84
C PRO A 78 -11.39 5.49 19.08
N GLN A 79 -11.97 6.67 19.30
CA GLN A 79 -13.20 7.11 18.66
C GLN A 79 -13.02 7.24 17.14
N PHE A 80 -11.88 7.79 16.70
CA PHE A 80 -11.55 7.87 15.27
C PHE A 80 -11.42 6.49 14.65
N ILE A 81 -10.62 5.60 15.27
CA ILE A 81 -10.41 4.23 14.77
C ILE A 81 -11.74 3.49 14.66
N GLN A 82 -12.59 3.54 15.69
CA GLN A 82 -13.92 2.92 15.68
C GLN A 82 -14.80 3.47 14.56
N SER A 83 -14.80 4.78 14.34
CA SER A 83 -15.58 5.41 13.27
C SER A 83 -15.16 4.97 11.87
N VAL A 84 -13.85 4.70 11.67
CA VAL A 84 -13.31 4.17 10.41
C VAL A 84 -13.67 2.69 10.28
N LEU A 85 -13.44 1.87 11.31
CA LEU A 85 -13.76 0.43 11.28
C LEU A 85 -15.25 0.16 11.05
N ALA A 86 -16.15 1.03 11.54
CA ALA A 86 -17.58 0.93 11.27
C ALA A 86 -17.92 0.99 9.77
N ARG A 87 -17.08 1.65 8.96
CA ARG A 87 -17.22 1.77 7.49
C ARG A 87 -16.45 0.69 6.73
N LEU A 88 -15.51 0.03 7.39
CA LEU A 88 -14.64 -1.00 6.82
C LEU A 88 -15.09 -2.42 7.19
N LYS A 89 -16.38 -2.63 7.47
CA LYS A 89 -16.93 -3.95 7.86
C LYS A 89 -16.82 -5.01 6.78
N GLU A 90 -16.70 -4.61 5.51
CA GLU A 90 -16.50 -5.54 4.39
C GLU A 90 -15.23 -6.41 4.55
N PHE A 91 -14.23 -5.94 5.31
CA PHE A 91 -13.05 -6.76 5.60
C PHE A 91 -13.38 -8.05 6.36
N LEU A 92 -14.51 -8.10 7.09
CA LEU A 92 -14.95 -9.32 7.78
C LEU A 92 -15.18 -10.49 6.80
N ASN A 93 -15.44 -10.22 5.52
CA ASN A 93 -15.57 -11.26 4.49
C ASN A 93 -14.26 -12.03 4.24
N PHE A 94 -13.11 -11.47 4.63
CA PHE A 94 -11.82 -12.15 4.54
C PHE A 94 -11.51 -13.03 5.76
N GLU A 95 -12.41 -13.08 6.75
CA GLU A 95 -12.41 -14.12 7.79
C GLU A 95 -13.29 -15.29 7.31
N SER A 96 -12.67 -16.32 6.77
CA SER A 96 -13.36 -17.47 6.16
C SER A 96 -12.67 -18.79 6.53
N PRO A 97 -13.14 -19.97 6.09
CA PRO A 97 -12.39 -21.20 6.24
C PRO A 97 -11.07 -21.23 5.45
N GLN A 98 -10.93 -20.41 4.40
CA GLN A 98 -9.72 -20.39 3.55
C GLN A 98 -8.73 -19.28 3.96
N THR A 99 -9.24 -18.21 4.58
CA THR A 99 -8.46 -17.02 4.94
C THR A 99 -8.75 -16.58 6.37
N LYS A 100 -7.81 -15.87 7.00
CA LYS A 100 -7.99 -15.28 8.33
C LYS A 100 -7.51 -13.84 8.33
N LEU A 101 -8.18 -13.00 9.11
CA LEU A 101 -7.71 -11.66 9.40
C LEU A 101 -6.61 -11.72 10.47
N SER A 102 -5.47 -11.13 10.13
CA SER A 102 -4.39 -10.84 11.06
C SER A 102 -4.57 -9.41 11.58
N VAL A 103 -5.24 -9.28 12.73
CA VAL A 103 -5.55 -7.99 13.35
C VAL A 103 -4.70 -7.72 14.59
N SER A 104 -4.38 -6.46 14.84
CA SER A 104 -3.76 -6.01 16.09
C SER A 104 -4.27 -4.62 16.45
N TYR A 105 -4.74 -4.44 17.68
CA TYR A 105 -5.15 -3.13 18.20
C TYR A 105 -4.42 -2.88 19.51
N ARG A 106 -3.63 -1.81 19.56
CA ARG A 106 -2.82 -1.49 20.75
C ARG A 106 -2.69 -0.01 20.99
N GLU A 107 -2.45 0.31 22.26
CA GLU A 107 -1.99 1.63 22.70
C GLU A 107 -0.53 1.85 22.26
N THR A 108 -0.20 3.10 21.93
CA THR A 108 1.16 3.53 21.57
C THR A 108 1.41 4.95 22.07
N GLN A 109 2.68 5.31 22.18
CA GLN A 109 3.05 6.70 22.43
C GLN A 109 2.75 7.57 21.21
N SER A 110 2.26 8.78 21.45
CA SER A 110 2.07 9.80 20.41
C SER A 110 3.35 10.64 20.26
N PRO A 111 4.07 10.56 19.11
CA PRO A 111 5.28 11.36 18.91
C PRO A 111 4.99 12.87 18.90
N SER A 112 3.82 13.28 18.41
CA SER A 112 3.43 14.70 18.34
C SER A 112 2.91 15.25 19.67
N ALA A 113 2.27 14.42 20.51
CA ALA A 113 1.81 14.86 21.83
C ALA A 113 2.95 14.92 22.86
N SER A 114 4.10 14.29 22.56
CA SER A 114 5.30 14.35 23.42
C SER A 114 5.83 15.78 23.61
N GLN A 115 5.55 16.69 22.67
CA GLN A 115 5.94 18.10 22.74
C GLN A 115 5.11 18.95 23.70
N PHE A 116 3.96 18.47 24.20
CA PHE A 116 2.96 19.32 24.88
C PHE A 116 2.50 18.84 26.27
N GLY A 117 3.20 17.90 26.91
CA GLY A 117 2.99 17.55 28.32
C GLY A 117 1.68 16.83 28.68
N ASN A 118 0.75 16.63 27.73
CA ASN A 118 -0.50 15.88 27.93
C ASN A 118 -0.30 14.36 27.85
N THR A 119 -1.26 13.62 28.41
CA THR A 119 -1.27 12.14 28.45
C THR A 119 -1.00 11.55 27.06
N LYS A 120 0.08 10.77 27.02
CA LYS A 120 0.94 10.48 25.86
C LYS A 120 0.36 9.41 24.93
N THR A 121 -0.95 9.27 24.89
CA THR A 121 -1.58 8.04 24.41
C THR A 121 -2.20 8.24 23.03
N SER A 122 -1.74 7.44 22.08
CA SER A 122 -2.36 7.23 20.77
C SER A 122 -2.65 5.73 20.62
N TYR A 123 -3.34 5.35 19.56
CA TYR A 123 -3.63 3.96 19.28
C TYR A 123 -3.32 3.64 17.82
N VAL A 124 -3.02 2.36 17.57
CA VAL A 124 -2.80 1.84 16.24
C VAL A 124 -3.59 0.55 16.04
N PHE A 125 -4.30 0.48 14.92
CA PHE A 125 -4.98 -0.70 14.42
C PHE A 125 -4.30 -1.18 13.14
N TYR A 126 -3.91 -2.44 13.10
CA TYR A 126 -3.39 -3.13 11.93
C TYR A 126 -4.37 -4.19 11.46
N LEU A 127 -4.52 -4.32 10.15
CA LEU A 127 -5.28 -5.38 9.51
C LEU A 127 -4.53 -5.88 8.27
N GLN A 128 -4.35 -7.19 8.20
CA GLN A 128 -3.88 -7.92 7.03
C GLN A 128 -4.74 -9.18 6.86
N THR A 129 -4.74 -9.80 5.68
CA THR A 129 -5.38 -11.10 5.44
C THR A 129 -4.32 -12.12 5.10
N LYS A 130 -4.48 -13.33 5.62
CA LYS A 130 -3.55 -14.45 5.45
C LYS A 130 -4.33 -15.68 5.02
N LYS A 131 -3.74 -16.55 4.20
CA LYS A 131 -4.30 -17.88 4.01
C LYS A 131 -4.27 -18.64 5.34
N ARG A 132 -5.28 -19.46 5.58
CA ARG A 132 -5.22 -20.45 6.66
C ARG A 132 -4.27 -21.57 6.27
N GLY A 133 -3.54 -22.10 7.25
CA GLY A 133 -2.74 -23.31 7.04
C GLY A 133 -3.63 -24.53 6.92
N GLU A 134 -3.11 -25.59 6.30
CA GLU A 134 -3.79 -26.89 6.26
C GLU A 134 -3.96 -27.41 7.71
N GLY A 135 -5.21 -27.60 8.14
CA GLY A 135 -5.57 -28.11 9.48
C GLY A 135 -6.39 -27.18 10.37
N ALA A 136 -6.97 -26.10 9.82
CA ALA A 136 -7.90 -25.20 10.53
C ALA A 136 -9.36 -25.57 10.29
#